data_AF-A0A849DIT3-F1
#
_entry.id   AF-A0A849DIT3-F1
#
_cell.length_a   1.000
_cell.length_b   1.000
_cell.length_c   1.000
_cell.angle_alpha   90.00
_cell.angle_beta   90.00
_cell.angle_gamma   90.00
#
_symmetry.space_group_name_H-M   'P 1'
#
loop_
_entity.id
_entity.type
_entity.pdbx_description
1 polymer ?
#
loop_
_entity_poly.entity_id
_entity_poly.type
_entity_poly.pdbx_seq_one_letter_code
_entity_poly.pdbx_strand_id
1 'polypeptide(L)'
;MTSPEPLTTGLIKQIMAYLDRQAPPPTASAHLIFGTNQPVPAELVVHRYHQGLVPLVIATGGMNRHTSVIEAREHQRILIGLGVPESVIHVEDRSTAGPSNCCAPSSPTPQASMP
;
A
#
# COMPACT_ATOMS: atom_id res chain seq x y z
N MET A 1 10.66 -34.85 1.55
CA MET A 1 10.05 -33.52 1.81
C MET A 1 10.46 -33.12 3.22
N THR A 2 11.47 -32.27 3.36
CA THR A 2 11.89 -31.73 4.66
C THR A 2 10.94 -30.60 5.04
N SER A 3 10.32 -30.71 6.22
CA SER A 3 9.59 -29.60 6.84
C SER A 3 10.55 -28.42 7.00
N PRO A 4 10.15 -27.17 6.73
CA PRO A 4 10.98 -26.03 7.05
C PRO A 4 11.28 -26.02 8.55
N GLU A 5 12.55 -25.83 8.91
CA GLU A 5 12.91 -25.68 10.31
C GLU A 5 12.22 -24.44 10.91
N PRO A 6 11.77 -24.51 12.17
CA PRO A 6 11.13 -23.39 12.83
C PRO A 6 12.12 -22.22 13.00
N LEU A 7 11.69 -21.02 12.61
CA LEU A 7 12.48 -19.81 12.78
C LEU A 7 12.70 -19.53 14.27
N THR A 8 13.97 -19.39 14.66
CA THR A 8 14.30 -19.04 16.04
C THR A 8 13.98 -17.57 16.32
N THR A 9 13.62 -17.26 17.56
CA THR A 9 13.38 -15.88 18.01
C THR A 9 14.58 -14.97 17.76
N GLY A 10 15.80 -15.50 17.84
CA GLY A 10 17.04 -14.74 17.58
C GLY A 10 17.19 -14.35 16.11
N LEU A 11 16.90 -15.28 15.19
CA LEU A 11 16.94 -15.02 13.75
C LEU A 11 15.85 -14.03 13.33
N ILE A 12 14.64 -14.15 13.90
CA ILE A 12 13.54 -13.19 13.66
C ILE A 12 13.98 -11.77 14.04
N LYS A 13 14.62 -11.60 15.21
CA LYS A 13 15.11 -10.28 15.65
C LYS A 13 16.18 -9.70 14.72
N GLN A 14 17.10 -10.53 14.22
CA GLN A 14 18.13 -10.08 13.27
C GLN A 14 17.54 -9.65 11.92
N ILE A 15 16.58 -10.42 11.39
CA ILE A 15 15.90 -10.09 10.15
C ILE A 15 15.16 -8.75 10.31
N MET A 16 14.42 -8.57 11.41
CA MET A 16 13.71 -7.32 11.68
C MET A 16 14.67 -6.13 11.80
N ALA A 17 15.79 -6.29 12.50
CA ALA A 17 16.80 -5.23 12.63
C ALA A 17 17.49 -4.87 11.30
N TYR A 18 17.68 -5.85 10.40
CA TYR A 18 18.22 -5.59 9.06
C TYR A 18 17.22 -4.89 8.13
N LEU A 19 15.94 -5.25 8.24
CA LEU A 19 14.86 -4.66 7.46
C LEU A 19 14.47 -3.25 7.93
N ASP A 20 14.68 -2.94 9.21
CA ASP A 20 14.39 -1.63 9.80
C ASP A 20 15.44 -0.59 9.41
N ARG A 21 15.37 -0.12 8.16
CA ARG A 21 16.24 0.95 7.64
C ARG A 21 15.56 2.29 7.82
N GLN A 22 15.94 3.03 8.85
CA GLN A 22 15.47 4.39 9.06
C GLN A 22 16.22 5.37 8.16
N ALA A 23 15.52 5.90 7.15
CA ALA A 23 15.95 7.07 6.38
C ALA A 23 14.79 8.08 6.39
N PRO A 24 14.78 9.04 7.32
CA PRO A 24 13.69 10.01 7.38
C PRO A 24 13.74 10.90 6.13
N PRO A 25 12.70 10.93 5.29
CA PRO A 25 12.62 11.95 4.26
C PRO A 25 12.47 13.33 4.92
N PRO A 26 13.04 14.40 4.35
CA PRO A 26 13.01 15.74 4.94
C PRO A 26 11.59 16.29 5.11
N THR A 27 10.65 15.84 4.28
CA THR A 27 9.19 15.98 4.42
C THR A 27 8.52 14.77 3.77
N ALA A 28 7.42 14.27 4.34
CA ALA A 28 6.66 13.20 3.71
C ALA A 28 5.85 13.75 2.54
N SER A 29 6.05 13.22 1.33
CA SER A 29 5.32 13.66 0.13
C SER A 29 4.04 12.85 -0.13
N ALA A 30 3.92 11.66 0.47
CA ALA A 30 2.77 10.78 0.34
C ALA A 30 2.57 9.89 1.57
N HIS A 31 1.31 9.54 1.87
CA HIS A 31 0.97 8.42 2.75
C HIS A 31 0.75 7.18 1.88
N LEU A 32 1.37 6.07 2.25
CA LEU A 32 1.20 4.79 1.57
C LEU A 32 0.45 3.83 2.50
N ILE A 33 -0.71 3.35 2.06
CA ILE A 33 -1.47 2.28 2.71
C ILE A 33 -1.21 0.98 1.96
N PHE A 34 -0.64 0.01 2.66
CA PHE A 34 -0.46 -1.34 2.14
C PHE A 34 -1.76 -2.14 2.29
N GLY A 35 -2.02 -3.01 1.31
CA GLY A 35 -3.21 -3.85 1.28
C GLY A 35 -3.39 -4.64 2.57
N THR A 36 -4.51 -4.40 3.23
CA THR A 36 -4.94 -5.12 4.41
C THR A 36 -6.47 -5.09 4.51
N ASN A 37 -7.04 -6.01 5.29
CA ASN A 37 -8.47 -6.00 5.63
C ASN A 37 -8.79 -5.15 6.86
N GLN A 38 -7.78 -4.55 7.50
CA GLN A 38 -7.97 -3.73 8.70
C GLN A 38 -8.27 -2.27 8.32
N PRO A 39 -9.26 -1.61 8.92
CA PRO A 39 -9.58 -0.20 8.60
C PRO A 39 -8.56 0.79 9.18
N VAL A 40 -7.89 0.41 10.28
CA VAL A 40 -7.00 1.26 11.09
C VAL A 40 -5.97 2.06 10.27
N PRO A 41 -5.30 1.51 9.23
CA PRO A 41 -4.36 2.29 8.42
C PRO A 41 -5.02 3.47 7.71
N ALA A 42 -6.24 3.32 7.19
CA ALA A 42 -6.95 4.42 6.53
C ALA A 42 -7.31 5.52 7.54
N GLU A 43 -7.76 5.14 8.74
CA GLU A 43 -8.07 6.08 9.83
C GLU A 43 -6.84 6.90 10.27
N LEU A 44 -5.68 6.24 10.38
CA LEU A 44 -4.42 6.93 10.68
C LEU A 44 -4.01 7.93 9.59
N VAL A 45 -4.21 7.56 8.31
CA VAL A 45 -3.94 8.47 7.19
C VAL A 45 -4.90 9.67 7.20
N VAL A 46 -6.18 9.48 7.48
CA VAL A 46 -7.16 10.58 7.63
C VAL A 46 -6.69 11.58 8.68
N HIS A 47 -6.32 11.09 9.87
CA HIS A 47 -5.86 11.95 10.95
C HIS A 47 -4.66 12.81 10.53
N ARG A 48 -3.69 12.20 9.83
CA ARG A 48 -2.48 12.90 9.36
C ARG A 48 -2.75 13.83 8.17
N TYR A 49 -3.69 13.48 7.30
CA TYR A 49 -4.13 14.34 6.20
C TYR A 49 -4.73 15.65 6.74
N HIS A 50 -5.61 15.57 7.74
CA HIS A 50 -6.21 16.75 8.36
C HIS A 50 -5.22 17.61 9.16
N GLN A 51 -4.08 17.04 9.56
CA GLN A 51 -2.97 17.80 10.14
C GLN A 51 -2.12 18.53 9.09
N GLY A 52 -2.45 18.41 7.80
CA GLY A 52 -1.73 19.05 6.70
C GLY A 52 -0.33 18.46 6.47
N LEU A 53 -0.05 17.26 7.00
CA LEU A 53 1.29 16.69 6.97
C LEU A 53 1.71 16.24 5.56
N VAL A 54 0.75 15.90 4.69
CA VAL A 54 1.03 15.31 3.38
C VAL A 54 -0.11 15.59 2.39
N PRO A 55 0.20 15.96 1.12
CA PRO A 55 -0.80 16.32 0.12
C PRO A 55 -1.36 15.14 -0.69
N LEU A 56 -0.80 13.94 -0.56
CA LEU A 56 -1.15 12.75 -1.37
C LEU A 56 -1.32 11.49 -0.52
N VAL A 57 -2.32 10.68 -0.86
CA VAL A 57 -2.54 9.34 -0.30
C VAL A 57 -2.50 8.31 -1.41
N ILE A 58 -1.77 7.22 -1.20
CA ILE A 58 -1.69 6.08 -2.12
C ILE A 58 -2.22 4.87 -1.36
N ALA A 59 -3.37 4.34 -1.79
CA ALA A 59 -3.92 3.09 -1.31
C ALA A 59 -3.55 1.97 -2.28
N THR A 60 -2.94 0.91 -1.76
CA THR A 60 -2.48 -0.23 -2.57
C THR A 60 -3.07 -1.51 -2.02
N GLY A 61 -3.23 -2.53 -2.87
CA GLY A 61 -3.76 -3.83 -2.48
C GLY A 61 -4.84 -4.32 -3.43
N GLY A 62 -4.62 -5.50 -4.01
CA GLY A 62 -5.60 -6.11 -4.92
C GLY A 62 -6.62 -6.97 -4.18
N MET A 63 -7.14 -7.95 -4.91
CA MET A 63 -8.20 -8.82 -4.41
C MET A 63 -7.69 -9.75 -3.30
N ASN A 64 -8.31 -9.62 -2.13
CA ASN A 64 -8.13 -10.57 -1.05
C ASN A 64 -8.72 -11.92 -1.46
N ARG A 65 -7.90 -12.97 -1.37
CA ARG A 65 -8.21 -14.32 -1.86
C ARG A 65 -9.31 -15.01 -1.05
N HIS A 66 -9.56 -14.56 0.17
CA HIS A 66 -10.52 -15.16 1.08
C HIS A 66 -11.87 -14.43 1.05
N THR A 67 -11.85 -13.11 0.87
CA THR A 67 -13.07 -12.29 0.92
C THR A 67 -13.53 -11.80 -0.45
N SER A 68 -12.70 -11.94 -1.50
CA SER A 68 -12.90 -11.36 -2.85
C SER A 68 -13.02 -9.84 -2.86
N VAL A 69 -12.66 -9.17 -1.77
CA VAL A 69 -12.67 -7.71 -1.62
C VAL A 69 -11.36 -7.13 -2.13
N ILE A 70 -11.43 -6.01 -2.87
CA ILE A 70 -10.24 -5.26 -3.30
C ILE A 70 -9.85 -4.30 -2.17
N GLU A 71 -8.73 -4.59 -1.50
CA GLU A 71 -8.32 -3.89 -0.27
C GLU A 71 -8.08 -2.40 -0.51
N ALA A 72 -7.44 -2.03 -1.63
CA ALA A 72 -7.20 -0.62 -1.97
C ALA A 72 -8.51 0.17 -2.17
N ARG A 73 -9.56 -0.48 -2.69
CA ARG A 73 -10.87 0.15 -2.92
C ARG A 73 -11.64 0.32 -1.62
N GLU A 74 -11.53 -0.63 -0.69
CA GLU A 74 -12.11 -0.43 0.65
C GLU A 74 -11.42 0.69 1.41
N HIS A 75 -10.09 0.78 1.34
CA HIS A 75 -9.38 1.92 1.91
C HIS A 75 -9.80 3.25 1.26
N GLN A 76 -9.93 3.29 -0.07
CA GLN A 76 -10.47 4.47 -0.78
C GLN A 76 -11.86 4.87 -0.22
N ARG A 77 -12.76 3.89 -0.04
CA ARG A 77 -14.11 4.13 0.48
C ARG A 77 -14.08 4.72 1.89
N ILE A 78 -13.22 4.19 2.76
CA ILE A 78 -13.04 4.71 4.13
C ILE A 78 -12.50 6.14 4.10
N LEU A 79 -11.45 6.41 3.30
CA LEU A 79 -10.83 7.73 3.18
C LEU A 79 -11.84 8.79 2.72
N ILE A 80 -12.61 8.50 1.67
CA ILE A 80 -13.65 9.40 1.15
C ILE A 80 -14.75 9.61 2.19
N GLY A 81 -15.22 8.53 2.82
CA GLY A 81 -16.26 8.60 3.86
C GLY A 81 -15.87 9.44 5.07
N LEU A 82 -14.57 9.60 5.32
CA LEU A 82 -14.00 10.40 6.41
C LEU A 82 -13.53 11.79 5.97
N GLY A 83 -13.80 12.21 4.73
CA GLY A 83 -13.59 13.58 4.27
C GLY A 83 -12.27 13.85 3.56
N VAL A 84 -11.54 12.80 3.13
CA VAL A 84 -10.39 12.96 2.23
C VAL A 84 -10.92 13.08 0.79
N PRO A 85 -10.60 14.16 0.06
CA PRO A 85 -11.05 14.32 -1.33
C PRO A 85 -10.53 13.20 -2.23
N GLU A 86 -11.37 12.70 -3.14
CA GLU A 86 -10.96 11.67 -4.09
C GLU A 86 -9.78 12.12 -4.97
N SER A 87 -9.69 13.42 -5.28
CA SER A 87 -8.61 14.00 -6.10
C SER A 87 -7.20 13.86 -5.53
N VAL A 88 -7.06 13.57 -4.24
CA VAL A 88 -5.76 13.36 -3.56
C VAL A 88 -5.48 11.89 -3.24
N ILE A 89 -6.34 10.97 -3.70
CA ILE A 89 -6.20 9.54 -3.44
C ILE A 89 -5.83 8.82 -4.75
N HIS A 90 -4.68 8.17 -4.76
CA HIS A 90 -4.29 7.25 -5.81
C HIS A 90 -4.56 5.81 -5.38
N VAL A 91 -5.19 5.02 -6.24
CA VAL A 91 -5.57 3.63 -5.95
C VAL A 91 -4.82 2.69 -6.89
N GLU A 92 -4.02 1.79 -6.31
CA GLU A 92 -3.39 0.66 -7.00
C GLU A 92 -4.13 -0.62 -6.58
N ASP A 93 -4.98 -1.16 -7.46
CA ASP A 93 -5.89 -2.28 -7.17
C ASP A 93 -5.56 -3.58 -7.91
N ARG A 94 -4.38 -3.67 -8.55
CA ARG A 94 -3.99 -4.83 -9.38
C ARG A 94 -2.97 -5.75 -8.72
N SER A 95 -2.53 -5.45 -7.51
CA SER A 95 -1.59 -6.29 -6.75
C SER A 95 -2.16 -7.69 -6.42
N THR A 96 -1.65 -8.75 -7.04
CA THR A 96 -2.12 -10.14 -6.83
C THR A 96 -1.39 -10.91 -5.72
N ALA A 97 -0.24 -10.42 -5.24
CA ALA A 97 0.51 -10.84 -4.04
C ALA A 97 1.72 -9.88 -3.83
N GLY A 98 2.16 -9.59 -2.60
CA GLY A 98 3.36 -8.74 -2.35
C GLY A 98 4.65 -9.30 -2.98
N PRO A 99 5.85 -8.65 -2.93
CA PRO A 99 6.23 -7.25 -2.74
C PRO A 99 6.25 -6.46 -4.07
N SER A 100 5.42 -6.84 -5.04
CA SER A 100 5.34 -6.20 -6.37
C SER A 100 4.82 -4.75 -6.37
N ASN A 101 4.50 -4.21 -5.18
CA ASN A 101 3.85 -2.91 -4.96
C ASN A 101 4.65 -1.67 -5.40
N CYS A 102 5.93 -1.83 -5.79
CA CYS A 102 6.84 -0.71 -6.07
C CYS A 102 7.36 -0.64 -7.52
N CYS A 103 6.96 -1.55 -8.42
CA CYS A 103 7.51 -1.59 -9.77
C CYS A 103 6.40 -1.67 -10.83
N ALA A 104 5.71 -0.56 -11.10
CA ALA A 104 5.05 -0.36 -12.39
C ALA A 104 4.79 1.13 -12.68
N PRO A 105 5.72 1.85 -13.32
CA PRO A 105 5.31 2.88 -14.27
C PRO A 105 4.88 2.14 -15.55
N SER A 106 3.57 2.03 -15.77
CA SER A 106 3.04 1.59 -17.06
C SER A 106 3.42 2.64 -18.12
N SER A 107 4.38 2.29 -18.96
CA SER A 107 4.66 3.01 -20.19
C SER A 107 3.45 2.83 -21.13
N PRO A 108 2.98 3.89 -21.81
CA PRO A 108 1.90 3.75 -22.76
C PRO A 108 2.40 2.98 -23.99
N THR A 109 1.74 1.87 -24.30
CA THR A 109 1.93 1.14 -25.56
C THR A 109 1.42 2.03 -26.70
N PRO A 110 2.22 2.33 -27.74
CA PRO A 110 1.71 3.07 -28.88
C PRO A 110 0.72 2.19 -29.66
N GLN A 111 -0.50 2.69 -29.85
CA GLN A 111 -1.49 2.08 -30.75
C GLN A 111 -0.90 2.03 -32.16
N ALA A 112 -0.79 0.83 -32.72
CA ALA A 112 -0.53 0.65 -34.13
C ALA A 112 -1.82 0.97 -34.91
N SER A 113 -1.82 2.09 -35.63
CA SER A 113 -2.79 2.35 -36.69
C SER A 113 -2.59 1.36 -37.83
N MET A 114 -3.63 0.61 -38.15
CA MET A 114 -3.78 -0.06 -39.44
C MET A 114 -4.18 0.97 -40.51
N PRO A 115 -3.68 0.85 -41.74
CA PRO A 115 -4.49 0.96 -42.95
C PRO A 115 -5.06 -0.40 -43.36
#